data_AF-A0A383CT92-F1
#
_entry.id   AF-A0A383CT92-F1
#
_cell.length_a   1.000
_cell.length_b   1.000
_cell.length_c   1.000
_cell.angle_alpha   90.00
_cell.angle_beta   90.00
_cell.angle_gamma   90.00
#
_symmetry.space_group_name_H-M   'P 1'
#
loop_
_entity.id
_entity.type
_entity.pdbx_description
1 polymer ?
#
loop_
_entity_poly.entity_id
_entity_poly.type
_entity_poly.pdbx_seq_one_letter_code
_entity_poly.pdbx_strand_id
1 'polypeptide(L)'
;MHPNKLNDKFASKIVLMNPDLIISAGYDRKIPNIILKIPKIGSFNFHPSLLPAYAGGNPWFWVIAKGEKYTGVTVHSMTTVYDAGDIILQKRIRIENGA
;
A
#
# COMPACT_ATOMS: atom_id res chain seq x y z
N MET A 1 14.76 -10.79 -10.44
CA MET A 1 13.89 -9.59 -10.36
C MET A 1 13.12 -9.47 -11.68
N HIS A 2 11.79 -9.57 -11.68
CA HIS A 2 11.03 -9.40 -12.94
C HIS A 2 11.10 -7.94 -13.42
N PRO A 3 11.19 -7.68 -14.74
CA PRO A 3 11.26 -6.33 -15.29
C PRO A 3 10.13 -5.44 -14.77
N ASN A 4 10.41 -4.15 -14.59
CA ASN A 4 9.41 -3.20 -14.13
C ASN A 4 8.35 -3.01 -15.22
N LYS A 5 7.17 -3.64 -15.05
CA LYS A 5 6.08 -3.62 -16.03
C LYS A 5 5.31 -2.28 -16.02
N LEU A 6 5.51 -1.44 -15.02
CA LEU A 6 4.86 -0.13 -14.88
C LEU A 6 5.61 0.95 -15.66
N ASN A 7 5.75 0.76 -16.97
CA ASN A 7 6.35 1.73 -17.88
C ASN A 7 5.30 2.62 -18.55
N ASP A 8 5.73 3.56 -19.39
CA ASP A 8 4.84 4.49 -20.08
C ASP A 8 3.78 3.78 -20.93
N LYS A 9 4.15 2.68 -21.60
CA LYS A 9 3.21 1.85 -22.38
C LYS A 9 2.11 1.27 -21.49
N PHE A 10 2.43 0.89 -20.25
CA PHE A 10 1.43 0.43 -19.29
C PHE A 10 0.59 1.60 -18.76
N ALA A 11 1.20 2.75 -18.47
CA ALA A 11 0.47 3.95 -18.09
C ALA A 11 -0.57 4.37 -19.14
N SER A 12 -0.22 4.34 -20.44
CA SER A 12 -1.19 4.60 -21.53
C SER A 12 -2.38 3.66 -21.49
N LYS A 13 -2.18 2.38 -21.15
CA LYS A 13 -3.29 1.43 -21.01
C LYS A 13 -4.20 1.78 -19.84
N ILE A 14 -3.64 2.22 -18.71
CA ILE A 14 -4.44 2.64 -17.55
C ILE A 14 -5.24 3.91 -17.88
N VAL A 15 -4.65 4.86 -18.61
CA VAL A 15 -5.39 6.06 -19.08
C VAL A 15 -6.62 5.67 -19.90
N LEU A 16 -6.48 4.72 -20.83
CA LEU A 16 -7.59 4.22 -21.65
C LEU A 16 -8.67 3.48 -20.85
N MET A 17 -8.33 2.92 -19.68
CA MET A 17 -9.31 2.31 -18.78
C MET A 17 -10.16 3.36 -18.05
N ASN A 18 -9.73 4.62 -18.00
CA ASN A 18 -10.40 5.74 -17.32
C ASN A 18 -10.87 5.39 -15.88
N PRO A 19 -9.98 4.85 -15.02
CA PRO A 19 -10.38 4.38 -13.71
C PRO A 19 -10.79 5.54 -12.80
N ASP A 20 -11.76 5.31 -11.93
CA ASP A 20 -12.04 6.24 -10.84
C ASP A 20 -11.07 6.00 -9.67
N LEU A 21 -10.59 4.77 -9.49
CA LEU A 21 -9.73 4.35 -8.38
C LEU A 21 -8.60 3.42 -8.83
N ILE A 22 -7.46 3.52 -8.16
CA ILE A 22 -6.41 2.47 -8.16
C ILE A 22 -6.25 1.96 -6.73
N ILE A 23 -6.25 0.64 -6.57
CA ILE A 23 -6.08 -0.03 -5.28
C ILE A 23 -4.86 -0.95 -5.34
N SER A 24 -3.90 -0.74 -4.43
CA SER A 24 -2.79 -1.64 -4.15
C SER A 24 -3.10 -2.45 -2.89
N ALA A 25 -3.03 -3.78 -3.00
CA ALA A 25 -3.20 -4.70 -1.87
C ALA A 25 -2.09 -5.75 -1.92
N GLY A 26 -0.94 -5.45 -1.30
CA GLY A 26 0.23 -6.34 -1.29
C GLY A 26 1.10 -6.26 -2.55
N TYR A 27 1.03 -5.17 -3.32
CA TYR A 27 1.96 -4.95 -4.43
C TYR A 27 3.33 -4.49 -3.91
N ASP A 28 4.41 -5.16 -4.35
CA ASP A 28 5.74 -5.07 -3.76
C ASP A 28 6.67 -4.04 -4.44
N ARG A 29 6.12 -3.21 -5.34
CA ARG A 29 6.93 -2.25 -6.13
C ARG A 29 6.38 -0.85 -6.07
N LYS A 30 7.29 0.11 -6.26
CA LYS A 30 6.93 1.52 -6.41
C LYS A 30 6.06 1.69 -7.64
N ILE A 31 4.87 2.23 -7.44
CA ILE A 31 4.02 2.68 -8.53
C ILE A 31 4.51 4.08 -8.94
N PRO A 32 4.87 4.30 -10.21
CA PRO A 32 5.28 5.61 -10.70
C PRO A 32 4.20 6.68 -10.46
N ASN A 33 4.65 7.90 -10.13
CA ASN A 33 3.75 9.03 -9.87
C ASN A 33 2.79 9.33 -11.05
N ILE A 34 3.25 9.09 -12.29
CA ILE A 34 2.41 9.25 -13.48
C ILE A 34 1.18 8.34 -13.45
N ILE A 35 1.31 7.12 -12.91
CA ILE A 35 0.19 6.18 -12.77
C ILE A 35 -0.70 6.57 -11.59
N LEU A 36 -0.10 6.99 -10.47
CA LEU A 36 -0.84 7.37 -9.26
C LEU A 36 -1.81 8.54 -9.48
N LYS A 37 -1.53 9.39 -10.47
CA LYS A 37 -2.33 10.57 -10.83
C LYS A 37 -3.40 10.31 -11.91
N ILE A 38 -3.46 9.11 -12.48
CA ILE A 38 -4.47 8.76 -13.51
C ILE A 38 -5.90 8.70 -12.94
N PRO A 39 -6.17 8.02 -11.80
CA PRO A 39 -7.55 7.81 -11.37
C PRO A 39 -8.22 9.11 -10.92
N LYS A 40 -9.51 9.26 -11.21
CA LYS A 40 -10.26 10.50 -10.92
C LYS A 40 -10.39 10.80 -9.43
N ILE A 41 -10.57 9.76 -8.61
CA ILE A 41 -10.77 9.89 -7.16
C ILE A 41 -9.44 9.73 -6.43
N GLY A 42 -8.65 8.71 -6.78
CA GLY A 42 -7.32 8.55 -6.20
C GLY A 42 -6.75 7.14 -6.25
N SER A 43 -5.55 7.04 -5.69
CA SER A 43 -4.75 5.82 -5.61
C SER A 43 -4.52 5.46 -4.15
N PHE A 44 -4.91 4.26 -3.73
CA PHE A 44 -4.90 3.83 -2.33
C PHE A 44 -4.13 2.52 -2.14
N ASN A 45 -3.48 2.39 -0.98
CA ASN A 45 -2.76 1.18 -0.60
C ASN A 45 -3.28 0.62 0.73
N PHE A 46 -3.33 -0.71 0.80
CA PHE A 46 -3.59 -1.46 2.02
C PHE A 46 -2.26 -1.90 2.62
N HIS A 47 -1.88 -1.29 3.74
CA HIS A 47 -0.67 -1.63 4.47
C HIS A 47 -0.99 -2.47 5.70
N PRO A 48 -0.37 -3.65 5.90
CA PRO A 48 -0.69 -4.56 7.01
C PRO A 48 0.04 -4.19 8.32
N SER A 49 -0.06 -2.92 8.71
CA SER A 49 0.24 -2.43 10.06
C SER A 49 -0.61 -1.20 10.39
N LEU A 50 -0.42 -0.66 11.61
CA LEU A 50 -1.00 0.61 12.06
C LEU A 50 -0.03 1.74 11.73
N LEU A 51 -0.17 2.40 10.56
CA LEU A 51 0.74 3.48 10.19
C LEU A 51 0.66 4.65 11.20
N PRO A 52 1.77 5.38 11.42
CA PRO A 52 3.08 5.26 10.75
C PRO A 52 3.96 4.11 11.27
N ALA A 53 3.51 3.35 12.27
CA ALA A 53 4.30 2.25 12.80
C ALA A 53 4.45 1.13 11.75
N TYR A 54 5.68 0.63 11.60
CA TYR A 54 6.01 -0.44 10.66
C TYR A 54 5.73 -0.10 9.19
N ALA A 55 5.85 1.17 8.79
CA ALA A 55 5.92 1.56 7.37
C ALA A 55 7.07 0.82 6.65
N GLY A 56 6.90 0.54 5.36
CA GLY A 56 7.89 -0.15 4.54
C GLY A 56 7.73 -1.68 4.54
N GLY A 57 8.81 -2.37 4.18
CA GLY A 57 8.77 -3.81 3.92
C GLY A 57 8.58 -4.67 5.17
N ASN A 58 7.93 -5.82 4.98
CA ASN A 58 7.76 -6.88 5.99
C ASN A 58 7.18 -6.44 7.35
N PRO A 59 6.08 -5.65 7.41
CA PRO A 59 5.52 -5.15 8.67
C PRO A 59 5.15 -6.25 9.67
N TRP A 60 4.44 -7.29 9.22
CA TRP A 60 4.12 -8.54 9.90
C TRP A 60 5.31 -9.13 10.67
N PHE A 61 6.46 -9.27 10.00
CA PHE A 61 7.68 -9.80 10.61
C PHE A 61 8.11 -8.92 11.77
N TRP A 62 8.18 -7.60 11.58
CA TRP A 62 8.64 -6.68 12.61
C TRP A 62 7.68 -6.57 13.80
N VAL A 63 6.38 -6.60 13.52
CA VAL A 63 5.32 -6.64 14.54
C VAL A 63 5.48 -7.88 15.42
N ILE A 64 5.68 -9.06 14.83
CA ILE A 64 5.89 -10.32 15.57
C ILE A 64 7.24 -10.29 16.30
N ALA A 65 8.31 -9.90 15.61
CA ALA A 65 9.67 -9.89 16.16
C ALA A 65 9.82 -8.95 17.37
N LYS A 66 9.02 -7.88 17.44
CA LYS A 66 9.00 -6.96 18.59
C LYS A 66 8.01 -7.38 19.68
N GLY A 67 7.34 -8.52 19.54
CA GLY A 67 6.39 -9.02 20.53
C GLY A 67 5.17 -8.12 20.69
N GLU A 68 4.74 -7.45 19.62
CA GLU A 68 3.57 -6.59 19.66
C GLU A 68 2.32 -7.39 20.02
N LYS A 69 1.43 -6.79 20.83
CA LYS A 69 0.13 -7.42 21.17
C LYS A 69 -0.94 -7.12 20.13
N TYR A 70 -0.69 -6.13 19.28
CA TYR A 70 -1.63 -5.64 18.29
C TYR A 70 -0.91 -5.32 17.00
N THR A 71 -1.61 -5.57 15.90
CA THR A 71 -1.29 -5.08 14.57
C THR A 71 -2.50 -4.34 14.02
N GLY A 72 -2.52 -4.13 12.72
CA GLY A 72 -3.70 -3.66 12.03
C GLY A 72 -3.56 -3.66 10.53
N VAL A 73 -4.56 -3.07 9.90
CA VAL A 73 -4.54 -2.73 8.48
C VAL A 73 -4.81 -1.24 8.38
N THR A 74 -4.02 -0.55 7.56
CA THR A 74 -4.19 0.86 7.22
C THR A 74 -4.49 0.99 5.74
N VAL A 75 -5.54 1.72 5.39
CA VAL A 75 -5.79 2.23 4.05
C VAL A 75 -5.31 3.67 4.00
N HIS A 76 -4.41 3.98 3.08
CA HIS A 76 -3.85 5.32 2.93
C HIS A 76 -3.74 5.72 1.46
N SER A 77 -3.69 7.02 1.20
CA SER A 77 -3.38 7.54 -0.14
C SER A 77 -1.94 7.19 -0.53
N MET A 78 -1.71 6.88 -1.80
CA MET A 78 -0.38 6.59 -2.32
C MET A 78 0.33 7.87 -2.73
N THR A 79 1.59 8.01 -2.32
CA THR A 79 2.47 9.12 -2.72
C THR A 79 3.75 8.58 -3.35
N THR A 80 4.70 9.46 -3.68
CA THR A 80 6.05 9.04 -4.11
C THR A 80 6.89 8.47 -2.97
N VAL A 81 6.43 8.57 -1.73
CA VAL A 81 7.07 7.96 -0.55
C VAL A 81 6.22 6.77 -0.12
N TYR A 82 6.85 5.61 0.09
CA TYR A 82 6.14 4.41 0.52
C TYR A 82 5.46 4.63 1.87
N ASP A 83 4.21 4.20 1.98
CA ASP A 83 3.45 4.11 3.22
C ASP A 83 3.40 5.41 4.05
N ALA A 84 3.41 6.56 3.35
CA ALA A 84 3.52 7.89 3.95
C ALA A 84 2.44 8.87 3.49
N GLY A 85 1.42 8.41 2.77
CA GLY A 85 0.27 9.25 2.44
C GLY A 85 -0.77 9.29 3.56
N ASP A 86 -1.78 10.13 3.36
CA ASP A 86 -2.84 10.37 4.33
C ASP A 86 -3.62 9.09 4.63
N ILE A 87 -3.81 8.82 5.92
CA ILE A 87 -4.57 7.68 6.41
C ILE A 87 -6.07 7.97 6.22
N ILE A 88 -6.76 7.04 5.57
CA ILE A 88 -8.21 7.12 5.29
C ILE A 88 -8.98 6.26 6.28
N LEU A 89 -8.47 5.06 6.53
CA LEU A 89 -9.07 4.11 7.46
C LEU A 89 -7.98 3.28 8.10
N GLN A 90 -8.15 2.96 9.38
CA GLN A 90 -7.25 2.07 10.10
C GLN A 90 -8.05 1.15 11.01
N LYS A 91 -7.73 -0.15 10.99
CA LYS A 91 -8.35 -1.15 11.86
C LYS A 91 -7.29 -1.86 12.68
N ARG A 92 -7.41 -1.75 14.00
CA ARG A 92 -6.57 -2.48 14.98
C ARG A 92 -7.04 -3.92 15.11
N ILE A 93 -6.09 -4.84 15.14
CA ILE A 93 -6.28 -6.28 15.24
C ILE A 93 -5.42 -6.78 16.39
N ARG A 94 -6.01 -7.57 17.31
CA ARG A 94 -5.26 -8.24 18.37
C ARG A 94 -4.48 -9.41 17.76
N ILE A 95 -3.21 -9.54 18.14
CA ILE A 95 -2.41 -10.70 17.76
C ILE A 95 -2.73 -11.80 18.76
N GLU A 96 -3.20 -12.93 18.24
CA GLU A 96 -3.44 -14.13 19.02
C GLU A 96 -2.15 -14.94 19.10
N ASN A 97 -1.93 -15.59 20.24
CA ASN A 97 -0.84 -16.55 20.34
C ASN A 97 -1.16 -17.71 19.39
N GLY A 98 -0.17 -18.10 18.57
CA GLY A 98 -0.27 -19.34 17.81
C GLY A 98 -0.51 -20.52 18.76
N ALA A 99 -1.41 -21.42 18.39
CA ALA A 99 -1.60 -22.70 19.08
C ALA A 99 -0.32 -23.55 19.01
#